data_AF-A0A7X8I879-F1
#
_entry.id   AF-A0A7X8I879-F1
#
_cell.length_a   1.000
_cell.length_b   1.000
_cell.length_c   1.000
_cell.angle_alpha   90.00
_cell.angle_beta   90.00
_cell.angle_gamma   90.00
#
_symmetry.space_group_name_H-M   'P 1'
#
loop_
_entity.id
_entity.type
_entity.pdbx_description
1 polymer ?
#
loop_
_entity_poly.entity_id
_entity_poly.type
_entity_poly.pdbx_seq_one_letter_code
_entity_poly.pdbx_strand_id
1 'polypeptide(L)'
;MKSFKKLAVALLLMAVLCGGAGANDYRQFTAEEMVPLVEKNIAEAEGSLLEGLASAEALLKSAKTDASQMTGKWNELVEQFFNGPAIKELAVSSANLLMALENARMDPAQSSIKGQDLTAGRSVYQEAEELVDFAREVQSVGEAVAWTLKVNRHIESLEKDIENAPVRVGAYVEEMRAMSASLDIILRQGRKVFDDLRRGQATPAGAREEFSRYLSDIVFIRTKTQNAAVSLINTSKYLESDGSWVIPATELKRMEVLAEYWKDAANLYPSIGREITAATARWAPLPKASWNSYLESGKEFTEVYGPLIKGDLFKGIRHFEGKNYADLPMVVLEAETTVRTVLSAVVEAEKDLEKRKKALEDDERLTAKEKDEVARLEKEYGPETQRILYRAVFTRGQWYDKMTNLILLIEQFEKSGSTDNPIYRKAKEEYREFEEGRNPDQVAAKKTWDHFQAKKKEAQKRLDEIAAAHAKRKVGLGLKPVIVGGKL
;
A
#
# COMPACT_ATOMS: atom_id res chain seq x y z
N MET A 1 46.01 -7.73 -39.16
CA MET A 1 45.51 -8.76 -40.11
C MET A 1 45.93 -8.37 -41.53
N LYS A 2 47.06 -8.87 -42.04
CA LYS A 2 47.66 -8.42 -43.33
C LYS A 2 47.64 -9.47 -44.46
N SER A 3 46.84 -10.53 -44.35
CA SER A 3 46.84 -11.63 -45.33
C SER A 3 45.50 -11.87 -46.07
N PHE A 4 44.42 -11.17 -45.74
CA PHE A 4 43.11 -11.41 -46.38
C PHE A 4 42.82 -10.53 -47.61
N LYS A 5 43.55 -9.42 -47.80
CA LYS A 5 43.33 -8.49 -48.94
C LYS A 5 43.68 -9.08 -50.31
N LYS A 6 44.60 -10.06 -50.39
CA LYS A 6 44.99 -10.68 -51.68
C LYS A 6 44.08 -11.82 -52.14
N LEU A 7 43.31 -12.43 -51.22
CA LEU A 7 42.44 -13.55 -51.56
C LEU A 7 41.09 -13.08 -52.14
N ALA A 8 40.58 -11.92 -51.69
CA ALA A 8 39.32 -11.35 -52.17
C ALA A 8 39.41 -10.80 -53.60
N VAL A 9 40.56 -10.22 -53.98
CA VAL A 9 40.83 -9.77 -55.36
C VAL A 9 40.90 -10.96 -56.33
N ALA A 10 41.48 -12.09 -55.88
CA ALA A 10 41.51 -13.32 -56.67
C ALA A 10 40.12 -13.99 -56.81
N LEU A 11 39.26 -13.88 -55.79
CA LEU A 11 37.88 -14.39 -55.83
C LEU A 11 36.94 -13.53 -56.70
N LEU A 12 37.14 -12.21 -56.76
CA LEU A 12 36.38 -11.33 -57.65
C LEU A 12 36.80 -11.53 -59.12
N LEU A 13 38.08 -11.76 -59.40
CA LEU A 13 38.56 -12.15 -60.74
C LEU A 13 38.03 -13.52 -61.18
N MET A 14 37.90 -14.49 -60.27
CA MET A 14 37.39 -15.83 -60.59
C MET A 14 35.87 -15.86 -60.81
N ALA A 15 35.09 -15.00 -60.15
CA ALA A 15 33.65 -14.91 -60.37
C ALA A 15 33.30 -14.28 -61.74
N VAL A 16 34.17 -13.42 -62.28
CA VAL A 16 34.00 -12.80 -63.60
C VAL A 16 34.43 -13.75 -64.74
N LEU A 17 35.31 -14.71 -64.47
CA LEU A 17 35.85 -15.63 -65.50
C LEU A 17 35.06 -16.92 -65.72
N CYS A 18 34.07 -17.26 -64.87
CA CYS A 18 33.35 -18.55 -64.95
C CYS A 18 31.92 -18.49 -65.55
N GLY A 19 31.49 -17.37 -66.11
CA GLY A 19 30.25 -17.28 -66.89
C GLY A 19 30.53 -17.32 -68.40
N GLY A 20 30.68 -18.52 -68.97
CA GLY A 20 31.01 -18.69 -70.39
C GLY A 20 29.83 -18.45 -71.34
N ALA A 21 30.09 -17.69 -72.42
CA ALA A 21 29.97 -18.10 -73.83
C ALA A 21 29.67 -16.89 -74.73
N GLY A 22 30.71 -16.42 -75.41
CA GLY A 22 30.65 -15.40 -76.44
C GLY A 22 32.07 -14.94 -76.75
N ALA A 23 32.66 -15.50 -77.82
CA ALA A 23 33.91 -15.00 -78.38
C ALA A 23 33.68 -13.55 -78.85
N ASN A 24 33.96 -12.60 -77.98
CA ASN A 24 34.02 -11.19 -78.34
C ASN A 24 35.49 -10.81 -78.46
N ASP A 25 35.84 -10.21 -79.60
CA ASP A 25 37.02 -9.34 -79.70
C ASP A 25 37.06 -8.46 -78.45
N TYR A 26 38.01 -8.72 -77.55
CA TYR A 26 38.30 -7.81 -76.46
C TYR A 26 38.95 -6.59 -77.10
N ARG A 27 38.12 -5.59 -77.43
CA ARG A 27 38.60 -4.25 -77.71
C ARG A 27 39.35 -3.81 -76.45
N GLN A 28 40.68 -3.89 -76.50
CA GLN A 28 41.52 -3.34 -75.44
C GLN A 28 41.36 -1.83 -75.50
N PHE A 29 40.65 -1.27 -74.51
CA PHE A 29 40.51 0.17 -74.38
C PHE A 29 41.87 0.79 -74.12
N THR A 30 42.20 1.86 -74.84
CA THR A 30 43.44 2.61 -74.58
C THR A 30 43.26 3.49 -73.35
N ALA A 31 44.35 3.91 -72.71
CA ALA A 31 44.22 4.85 -71.58
C ALA A 31 43.66 6.22 -72.03
N GLU A 32 43.92 6.63 -73.29
CA GLU A 32 43.30 7.82 -73.89
C GLU A 32 41.76 7.71 -74.00
N GLU A 33 41.22 6.52 -74.26
CA GLU A 33 39.77 6.28 -74.28
C GLU A 33 39.19 6.17 -72.85
N MET A 34 39.94 5.57 -71.92
CA MET A 34 39.45 5.29 -70.56
C MET A 34 39.48 6.51 -69.63
N VAL A 35 40.48 7.38 -69.73
CA VAL A 35 40.60 8.57 -68.85
C VAL A 35 39.33 9.44 -68.84
N PRO A 36 38.82 9.93 -69.98
CA PRO A 36 37.62 10.78 -69.97
C PRO A 36 36.36 10.05 -69.51
N LEU A 37 36.28 8.73 -69.73
CA LEU A 37 35.18 7.91 -69.21
C LEU A 37 35.24 7.80 -67.68
N VAL A 38 36.43 7.56 -67.11
CA VAL A 38 36.59 7.51 -65.65
C VAL A 38 36.36 8.87 -65.01
N GLU A 39 36.86 9.97 -65.60
CA GLU A 39 36.58 11.34 -65.13
C GLU A 39 35.07 11.63 -65.08
N LYS A 40 34.34 11.23 -66.11
CA LYS A 40 32.88 11.34 -66.13
C LYS A 40 32.24 10.54 -64.98
N ASN A 41 32.67 9.28 -64.80
CA ASN A 41 32.13 8.40 -63.77
C ASN A 41 32.52 8.86 -62.35
N ILE A 42 33.66 9.52 -62.17
CA ILE A 42 34.04 10.19 -60.92
C ILE A 42 33.00 11.26 -60.61
N ALA A 43 32.72 12.17 -61.54
CA ALA A 43 31.75 13.25 -61.30
C ALA A 43 30.33 12.73 -60.97
N GLU A 44 29.88 11.67 -61.64
CA GLU A 44 28.59 11.02 -61.35
C GLU A 44 28.59 10.35 -59.96
N ALA A 45 29.68 9.68 -59.58
CA ALA A 45 29.86 9.08 -58.26
C ALA A 45 29.92 10.12 -57.14
N GLU A 46 30.65 11.22 -57.35
CA GLU A 46 30.74 12.32 -56.39
C GLU A 46 29.36 12.94 -56.12
N GLY A 47 28.57 13.20 -57.16
CA GLY A 47 27.20 13.70 -57.04
C GLY A 47 26.31 12.74 -56.24
N SER A 48 26.37 11.44 -56.57
CA SER A 48 25.62 10.39 -55.85
C SER A 48 26.02 10.30 -54.37
N LEU A 49 27.33 10.37 -54.07
CA LEU A 49 27.82 10.36 -52.70
C LEU A 49 27.36 11.58 -51.92
N LEU A 50 27.45 12.79 -52.47
CA LEU A 50 27.01 13.99 -51.77
C LEU A 50 25.54 13.92 -51.34
N GLU A 51 24.66 13.40 -52.20
CA GLU A 51 23.25 13.17 -51.86
C GLU A 51 23.08 12.12 -50.75
N GLY A 52 23.81 11.00 -50.86
CA GLY A 52 23.82 9.95 -49.83
C GLY A 52 24.33 10.46 -48.48
N LEU A 53 25.39 11.27 -48.49
CA LEU A 53 26.01 11.83 -47.30
C LEU A 53 25.08 12.83 -46.59
N ALA A 54 24.40 13.70 -47.35
CA ALA A 54 23.40 14.62 -46.81
C ALA A 54 22.22 13.85 -46.18
N SER A 55 21.79 12.76 -46.83
CA SER A 55 20.71 11.92 -46.32
C SER A 55 21.11 11.16 -45.04
N ALA A 56 22.35 10.67 -44.96
CA ALA A 56 22.90 10.07 -43.75
C ALA A 56 22.98 11.07 -42.58
N GLU A 57 23.37 12.33 -42.86
CA GLU A 57 23.36 13.41 -41.88
C GLU A 57 21.94 13.64 -41.31
N ALA A 58 20.93 13.61 -42.16
CA ALA A 58 19.53 13.75 -41.75
C ALA A 58 19.06 12.59 -40.86
N LEU A 59 19.50 11.35 -41.14
CA LEU A 59 19.22 10.20 -40.27
C LEU A 59 19.89 10.33 -38.90
N LEU A 60 21.14 10.78 -38.84
CA LEU A 60 21.84 10.97 -37.56
C LEU A 60 21.23 12.10 -36.71
N LYS A 61 20.59 13.09 -37.34
CA LYS A 61 19.86 14.18 -36.66
C LYS A 61 18.42 13.82 -36.28
N SER A 62 17.92 12.70 -36.77
CA SER A 62 16.52 12.30 -36.59
C SER A 62 16.24 11.87 -35.15
N ALA A 63 15.11 12.30 -34.60
CA ALA A 63 14.58 11.86 -33.31
C ALA A 63 13.68 10.61 -33.41
N LYS A 64 13.58 10.00 -34.59
CA LYS A 64 12.69 8.85 -34.83
C LYS A 64 13.12 7.61 -34.04
N THR A 65 12.14 6.83 -33.61
CA THR A 65 12.32 5.59 -32.83
C THR A 65 11.91 4.33 -33.60
N ASP A 66 11.37 4.50 -34.81
CA ASP A 66 11.00 3.40 -35.68
C ASP A 66 12.20 2.88 -36.49
N ALA A 67 12.41 1.56 -36.48
CA ALA A 67 13.54 0.94 -37.17
C ALA A 67 13.44 1.07 -38.69
N SER A 68 12.25 0.94 -39.28
CA SER A 68 12.05 1.10 -40.72
C SER A 68 12.42 2.51 -41.19
N GLN A 69 12.22 3.52 -40.34
CA GLN A 69 12.52 4.91 -40.65
C GLN A 69 13.96 5.34 -40.35
N MET A 70 14.74 4.52 -39.63
CA MET A 70 16.13 4.80 -39.27
C MET A 70 17.08 3.80 -39.96
N THR A 71 17.20 2.58 -39.43
CA THR A 71 18.11 1.56 -39.99
C THR A 71 17.60 0.99 -41.31
N GLY A 72 16.27 0.89 -41.51
CA GLY A 72 15.67 0.53 -42.79
C GLY A 72 15.99 1.57 -43.87
N LYS A 73 15.78 2.86 -43.56
CA LYS A 73 16.17 3.95 -44.46
C LYS A 73 17.67 4.00 -44.73
N TRP A 74 18.51 3.74 -43.72
CA TRP A 74 19.95 3.62 -43.94
C TRP A 74 20.29 2.55 -44.98
N ASN A 75 19.68 1.36 -44.89
CA ASN A 75 19.93 0.28 -45.86
C ASN A 75 19.49 0.67 -47.29
N GLU A 76 18.36 1.40 -47.42
CA GLU A 76 17.93 1.95 -48.72
C GLU A 76 18.99 2.93 -49.27
N LEU A 77 19.50 3.84 -48.43
CA LEU A 77 20.54 4.80 -48.83
C LEU A 77 21.84 4.10 -49.25
N VAL A 78 22.23 3.02 -48.57
CA VAL A 78 23.41 2.22 -48.95
C VAL A 78 23.25 1.68 -50.36
N GLU A 79 22.14 1.00 -50.66
CA GLU A 79 21.93 0.42 -51.99
C GLU A 79 21.77 1.49 -53.09
N GLN A 80 21.24 2.66 -52.76
CA GLN A 80 21.01 3.73 -53.73
C GLN A 80 22.26 4.55 -54.03
N PHE A 81 23.05 4.92 -53.01
CA PHE A 81 24.13 5.92 -53.14
C PHE A 81 25.53 5.36 -52.89
N PHE A 82 25.72 4.52 -51.87
CA PHE A 82 27.05 4.04 -51.46
C PHE A 82 27.48 2.71 -52.11
N ASN A 83 26.50 1.92 -52.55
CA ASN A 83 26.62 0.69 -53.33
C ASN A 83 25.75 0.79 -54.61
N GLY A 84 25.45 2.02 -55.03
CA GLY A 84 24.59 2.32 -56.17
C GLY A 84 25.26 2.09 -57.52
N PRO A 85 24.50 2.29 -58.62
CA PRO A 85 25.01 2.13 -59.99
C PRO A 85 26.26 2.96 -60.28
N ALA A 86 26.28 4.25 -59.89
CA ALA A 86 27.42 5.15 -60.15
C ALA A 86 28.73 4.64 -59.53
N ILE A 87 28.70 4.15 -58.29
CA ILE A 87 29.87 3.59 -57.60
C ILE A 87 30.32 2.27 -58.26
N LYS A 88 29.37 1.41 -58.65
CA LYS A 88 29.66 0.15 -59.34
C LYS A 88 30.29 0.40 -60.72
N GLU A 89 29.77 1.35 -61.48
CA GLU A 89 30.30 1.75 -62.78
C GLU A 89 31.69 2.40 -62.66
N LEU A 90 31.90 3.24 -61.65
CA LEU A 90 33.22 3.80 -61.33
C LEU A 90 34.22 2.70 -60.99
N ALA A 91 33.85 1.72 -60.16
CA ALA A 91 34.74 0.62 -59.81
C ALA A 91 35.16 -0.22 -61.02
N VAL A 92 34.21 -0.52 -61.93
CA VAL A 92 34.50 -1.26 -63.17
C VAL A 92 35.39 -0.45 -64.12
N SER A 93 35.05 0.83 -64.33
CA SER A 93 35.81 1.70 -65.23
C SER A 93 37.21 2.02 -64.71
N SER A 94 37.37 2.18 -63.38
CA SER A 94 38.67 2.32 -62.72
C SER A 94 39.55 1.07 -62.91
N ALA A 95 39.00 -0.13 -62.74
CA ALA A 95 39.72 -1.37 -62.98
C ALA A 95 40.17 -1.50 -64.46
N ASN A 96 39.32 -1.11 -65.40
CA ASN A 96 39.66 -1.08 -66.83
C ASN A 96 40.76 -0.04 -67.13
N LEU A 97 40.72 1.13 -66.50
CA LEU A 97 41.77 2.14 -66.62
C LEU A 97 43.11 1.64 -66.08
N LEU A 98 43.13 0.95 -64.93
CA LEU A 98 44.35 0.35 -64.41
C LEU A 98 44.98 -0.63 -65.41
N MET A 99 44.18 -1.54 -65.98
CA MET A 99 44.65 -2.48 -66.99
C MET A 99 45.19 -1.76 -68.24
N ALA A 100 44.52 -0.70 -68.70
CA ALA A 100 44.97 0.10 -69.84
C ALA A 100 46.31 0.81 -69.55
N LEU A 101 46.48 1.35 -68.33
CA LEU A 101 47.73 1.98 -67.89
C LEU A 101 48.88 0.97 -67.74
N GLU A 102 48.60 -0.24 -67.26
CA GLU A 102 49.58 -1.33 -67.15
C GLU A 102 50.03 -1.83 -68.53
N ASN A 103 49.09 -2.02 -69.46
CA ASN A 103 49.40 -2.43 -70.83
C ASN A 103 50.25 -1.37 -71.55
N ALA A 104 49.89 -0.09 -71.43
CA ALA A 104 50.66 1.02 -72.01
C ALA A 104 52.07 1.15 -71.41
N ARG A 105 52.28 0.68 -70.17
CA ARG A 105 53.62 0.63 -69.54
C ARG A 105 54.46 -0.54 -70.06
N MET A 106 53.84 -1.69 -70.34
CA MET A 106 54.53 -2.93 -70.71
C MET A 106 54.88 -2.99 -72.20
N ASP A 107 54.12 -2.32 -73.07
CA ASP A 107 54.42 -2.21 -74.51
C ASP A 107 54.36 -0.73 -75.00
N PRO A 108 55.49 0.00 -74.96
CA PRO A 108 55.56 1.38 -75.43
C PRO A 108 55.29 1.55 -76.93
N ALA A 109 55.38 0.48 -77.73
CA ALA A 109 55.11 0.53 -79.17
C ALA A 109 53.61 0.46 -79.50
N GLN A 110 52.78 -0.02 -78.55
CA GLN A 110 51.32 0.02 -78.64
C GLN A 110 50.71 1.27 -77.98
N SER A 111 51.47 2.00 -77.17
CA SER A 111 50.99 3.24 -76.56
C SER A 111 51.24 4.46 -77.46
N SER A 112 50.19 5.07 -78.01
CA SER A 112 50.23 6.44 -78.58
C SER A 112 50.48 7.52 -77.51
N ILE A 113 50.53 7.11 -76.25
CA ILE A 113 50.35 7.90 -75.04
C ILE A 113 51.70 8.46 -74.56
N LYS A 114 51.80 9.78 -74.39
CA LYS A 114 53.04 10.42 -73.92
C LYS A 114 53.21 10.22 -72.40
N GLY A 115 54.43 10.38 -71.89
CA GLY A 115 54.72 10.23 -70.45
C GLY A 115 53.90 11.16 -69.53
N GLN A 116 53.45 12.32 -70.02
CA GLN A 116 52.52 13.20 -69.30
C GLN A 116 51.11 12.60 -69.19
N ASP A 117 50.61 11.95 -70.23
CA ASP A 117 49.26 11.35 -70.27
C ASP A 117 49.16 10.11 -69.37
N LEU A 118 50.25 9.32 -69.27
CA LEU A 118 50.35 8.23 -68.28
C LEU A 118 50.31 8.73 -66.82
N THR A 119 50.83 9.93 -66.58
CA THR A 119 50.84 10.54 -65.24
C THR A 119 49.44 11.07 -64.89
N ALA A 120 48.78 11.74 -65.84
CA ALA A 120 47.40 12.20 -65.70
C ALA A 120 46.44 11.02 -65.46
N GLY A 121 46.54 9.95 -66.27
CA GLY A 121 45.69 8.76 -66.10
C GLY A 121 45.89 8.04 -64.77
N ARG A 122 47.12 8.05 -64.21
CA ARG A 122 47.36 7.53 -62.84
C ARG A 122 46.70 8.39 -61.76
N SER A 123 46.67 9.71 -61.92
CA SER A 123 45.97 10.61 -60.99
C SER A 123 44.47 10.33 -60.99
N VAL A 124 43.87 10.20 -62.18
CA VAL A 124 42.44 9.88 -62.36
C VAL A 124 42.12 8.49 -61.77
N TYR A 125 42.98 7.49 -62.00
CA TYR A 125 42.83 6.18 -61.38
C TYR A 125 42.88 6.26 -59.85
N GLN A 126 43.83 7.01 -59.29
CA GLN A 126 43.98 7.15 -57.84
C GLN A 126 42.75 7.83 -57.20
N GLU A 127 42.24 8.89 -57.83
CA GLU A 127 41.01 9.56 -57.39
C GLU A 127 39.80 8.61 -57.43
N ALA A 128 39.64 7.85 -58.53
CA ALA A 128 38.58 6.87 -58.64
C ALA A 128 38.69 5.73 -57.60
N GLU A 129 39.90 5.23 -57.34
CA GLU A 129 40.14 4.20 -56.33
C GLU A 129 39.82 4.72 -54.92
N GLU A 130 40.31 5.91 -54.57
CA GLU A 130 40.03 6.55 -53.28
C GLU A 130 38.52 6.81 -53.09
N LEU A 131 37.80 7.22 -54.14
CA LEU A 131 36.36 7.47 -54.07
C LEU A 131 35.55 6.17 -53.85
N VAL A 132 35.94 5.08 -54.50
CA VAL A 132 35.31 3.75 -54.32
C VAL A 132 35.60 3.19 -52.92
N ASP A 133 36.83 3.32 -52.43
CA ASP A 133 37.18 2.87 -51.09
C ASP A 133 36.49 3.72 -50.02
N PHE A 134 36.42 5.05 -50.20
CA PHE A 134 35.65 5.94 -49.35
C PHE A 134 34.16 5.54 -49.29
N ALA A 135 33.53 5.28 -50.45
CA ALA A 135 32.14 4.86 -50.54
C ALA A 135 31.85 3.54 -49.79
N ARG A 136 32.85 2.66 -49.66
CA ARG A 136 32.75 1.43 -48.88
C ARG A 136 32.94 1.69 -47.38
N GLU A 137 33.97 2.45 -47.00
CA GLU A 137 34.31 2.66 -45.59
C GLU A 137 33.32 3.58 -44.87
N VAL A 138 32.74 4.55 -45.58
CA VAL A 138 31.74 5.49 -45.02
C VAL A 138 30.46 4.79 -44.57
N GLN A 139 30.17 3.58 -45.09
CA GLN A 139 29.01 2.78 -44.68
C GLN A 139 29.06 2.35 -43.20
N SER A 140 30.23 2.45 -42.55
CA SER A 140 30.35 2.27 -41.10
C SER A 140 29.48 3.25 -40.28
N VAL A 141 29.02 4.36 -40.87
CA VAL A 141 28.03 5.26 -40.25
C VAL A 141 26.71 4.57 -39.93
N GLY A 142 26.40 3.43 -40.56
CA GLY A 142 25.27 2.58 -40.18
C GLY A 142 25.31 2.13 -38.72
N GLU A 143 26.49 1.93 -38.14
CA GLU A 143 26.66 1.66 -36.70
C GLU A 143 26.13 2.83 -35.87
N ALA A 144 26.45 4.07 -36.27
CA ALA A 144 26.01 5.28 -35.58
C ALA A 144 24.52 5.58 -35.77
N VAL A 145 23.94 5.25 -36.94
CA VAL A 145 22.49 5.32 -37.15
C VAL A 145 21.76 4.33 -36.24
N ALA A 146 22.23 3.08 -36.16
CA ALA A 146 21.65 2.08 -35.27
C ALA A 146 21.77 2.46 -33.80
N TRP A 147 22.91 3.01 -33.39
CA TRP A 147 23.12 3.52 -32.04
C TRP A 147 22.22 4.73 -31.74
N THR A 148 22.07 5.66 -32.68
CA THR A 148 21.16 6.81 -32.53
C THR A 148 19.70 6.36 -32.37
N LEU A 149 19.24 5.37 -33.15
CA LEU A 149 17.93 4.76 -32.98
C LEU A 149 17.73 4.19 -31.56
N LYS A 150 18.75 3.50 -31.03
CA LYS A 150 18.73 2.97 -29.66
C LYS A 150 18.63 4.10 -28.64
N VAL A 151 19.42 5.15 -28.78
CA VAL A 151 19.38 6.35 -27.92
C VAL A 151 17.99 6.99 -27.94
N ASN A 152 17.42 7.23 -29.12
CA ASN A 152 16.10 7.84 -29.25
C ASN A 152 14.99 7.01 -28.58
N ARG A 153 15.03 5.68 -28.73
CA ARG A 153 14.06 4.78 -28.07
C ARG A 153 14.13 4.86 -26.55
N HIS A 154 15.34 4.99 -26.00
CA HIS A 154 15.51 5.16 -24.57
C HIS A 154 14.99 6.53 -24.12
N ILE A 155 15.29 7.60 -24.86
CA ILE A 155 14.74 8.93 -24.59
C ILE A 155 13.21 8.90 -24.57
N GLU A 156 12.57 8.39 -25.63
CA GLU A 156 11.10 8.29 -25.72
C GLU A 156 10.50 7.50 -24.55
N SER A 157 11.16 6.42 -24.13
CA SER A 157 10.68 5.64 -23.00
C SER A 157 10.82 6.37 -21.67
N LEU A 158 11.93 7.09 -21.44
CA LEU A 158 12.11 7.91 -20.25
C LEU A 158 11.07 9.02 -20.19
N GLU A 159 10.84 9.72 -21.31
CA GLU A 159 9.82 10.76 -21.45
C GLU A 159 8.41 10.22 -21.15
N LYS A 160 8.09 9.03 -21.67
CA LYS A 160 6.82 8.36 -21.38
C LYS A 160 6.66 8.01 -19.90
N ASP A 161 7.71 7.53 -19.24
CA ASP A 161 7.65 7.27 -17.80
C ASP A 161 7.49 8.56 -17.00
N ILE A 162 8.20 9.63 -17.36
CA ILE A 162 8.09 10.97 -16.77
C ILE A 162 6.65 11.49 -16.89
N GLU A 163 6.06 11.44 -18.09
CA GLU A 163 4.69 11.89 -18.36
C GLU A 163 3.66 11.13 -17.50
N ASN A 164 3.88 9.83 -17.28
CA ASN A 164 2.98 8.99 -16.49
C ASN A 164 3.21 9.09 -14.97
N ALA A 165 4.27 9.78 -14.51
CA ALA A 165 4.62 9.88 -13.10
C ALA A 165 3.51 10.47 -12.21
N PRO A 166 2.77 11.53 -12.61
CA PRO A 166 1.70 12.07 -11.77
C PRO A 166 0.59 11.05 -11.48
N VAL A 167 0.25 10.23 -12.47
CA VAL A 167 -0.77 9.18 -12.34
C VAL A 167 -0.25 8.00 -11.53
N ARG A 168 1.01 7.60 -11.76
CA ARG A 168 1.59 6.41 -11.13
C ARG A 168 2.07 6.64 -9.70
N VAL A 169 2.58 7.82 -9.39
CA VAL A 169 3.27 8.10 -8.12
C VAL A 169 2.55 9.21 -7.35
N GLY A 170 2.16 10.30 -8.04
CA GLY A 170 1.44 11.41 -7.43
C GLY A 170 0.14 11.00 -6.75
N ALA A 171 -0.63 10.11 -7.39
CA ALA A 171 -1.86 9.55 -6.80
C ALA A 171 -1.62 8.85 -5.46
N TYR A 172 -0.54 8.06 -5.32
CA TYR A 172 -0.20 7.42 -4.04
C TYR A 172 0.26 8.43 -2.99
N VAL A 173 0.96 9.50 -3.37
CA VAL A 173 1.36 10.56 -2.44
C VAL A 173 0.12 11.23 -1.83
N GLU A 174 -0.85 11.61 -2.66
CA GLU A 174 -2.09 12.22 -2.17
C GLU A 174 -2.94 11.25 -1.35
N GLU A 175 -3.08 9.99 -1.80
CA GLU A 175 -3.81 8.97 -1.05
C GLU A 175 -3.15 8.73 0.31
N MET A 176 -1.83 8.55 0.36
CA MET A 176 -1.10 8.32 1.60
C MET A 176 -1.11 9.54 2.52
N ARG A 177 -1.12 10.77 1.98
CA ARG A 177 -1.32 11.99 2.78
C ARG A 177 -2.70 12.00 3.43
N ALA A 178 -3.75 11.68 2.68
CA ALA A 178 -5.11 11.59 3.20
C ALA A 178 -5.24 10.47 4.25
N MET A 179 -4.67 9.29 4.00
CA MET A 179 -4.64 8.18 4.96
C MET A 179 -3.91 8.56 6.26
N SER A 180 -2.76 9.23 6.16
CA SER A 180 -2.01 9.72 7.31
C SER A 180 -2.82 10.74 8.11
N ALA A 181 -3.48 11.69 7.45
CA ALA A 181 -4.32 12.69 8.13
C ALA A 181 -5.51 12.04 8.86
N SER A 182 -6.19 11.09 8.20
CA SER A 182 -7.30 10.33 8.79
C SER A 182 -6.85 9.52 10.01
N LEU A 183 -5.70 8.84 9.91
CA LEU A 183 -5.14 8.08 11.03
C LEU A 183 -4.85 8.99 12.24
N ASP A 184 -4.29 10.17 12.02
CA ASP A 184 -4.00 11.14 13.08
C ASP A 184 -5.29 11.65 13.75
N ILE A 185 -6.34 11.93 12.96
CA ILE A 185 -7.66 12.30 13.48
C ILE A 185 -8.22 11.19 14.37
N ILE A 186 -8.21 9.95 13.88
CA ILE A 186 -8.73 8.78 14.62
C ILE A 186 -7.97 8.61 15.94
N LEU A 187 -6.63 8.69 15.92
CA LEU A 187 -5.82 8.51 17.13
C LEU A 187 -6.06 9.63 18.16
N ARG A 188 -6.23 10.88 17.72
CA ARG A 188 -6.57 12.00 18.61
C ARG A 188 -7.97 11.88 19.20
N GLN A 189 -8.97 11.55 18.37
CA GLN A 189 -10.34 11.38 18.81
C GLN A 189 -10.49 10.17 19.74
N GLY A 190 -9.85 9.04 19.39
CA GLY A 190 -9.79 7.85 20.24
C GLY A 190 -9.20 8.15 21.61
N ARG A 191 -8.12 8.93 21.68
CA ARG A 191 -7.56 9.38 22.98
C ARG A 191 -8.56 10.20 23.79
N LYS A 192 -9.28 11.13 23.15
CA LYS A 192 -10.31 11.94 23.81
C LYS A 192 -11.44 11.07 24.36
N VAL A 193 -11.98 10.15 23.55
CA VAL A 193 -13.05 9.22 23.98
C VAL A 193 -12.58 8.36 25.16
N PHE A 194 -11.34 7.87 25.12
CA PHE A 194 -10.77 7.11 26.23
C PHE A 194 -10.65 7.94 27.52
N ASP A 195 -10.17 9.18 27.42
CA ASP A 195 -10.05 10.07 28.58
C ASP A 195 -11.41 10.45 29.16
N ASP A 196 -12.40 10.72 28.31
CA ASP A 196 -13.78 11.03 28.73
C ASP A 196 -14.41 9.82 29.43
N LEU A 197 -14.17 8.60 28.94
CA LEU A 197 -14.60 7.37 29.61
C LEU A 197 -13.94 7.22 30.99
N ARG A 198 -12.63 7.45 31.08
CA ARG A 198 -11.88 7.37 32.36
C ARG A 198 -12.37 8.39 33.39
N ARG A 199 -12.83 9.57 32.94
CA ARG A 199 -13.38 10.63 33.79
C ARG A 199 -14.87 10.45 34.12
N GLY A 200 -15.52 9.41 33.57
CA GLY A 200 -16.96 9.20 33.72
C GLY A 200 -17.82 10.21 32.96
N GLN A 201 -17.24 10.93 31.99
CA GLN A 201 -17.93 11.90 31.14
C GLN A 201 -18.55 11.22 29.89
N ALA A 202 -18.15 9.99 29.59
CA ALA A 202 -18.71 9.15 28.55
C ALA A 202 -19.17 7.79 29.11
N THR A 203 -20.10 7.13 28.42
CA THR A 203 -20.57 5.78 28.77
C THR A 203 -19.74 4.71 28.05
N PRO A 204 -19.56 3.51 28.63
CA PRO A 204 -18.91 2.40 27.94
C PRO A 204 -19.57 2.02 26.61
N ALA A 205 -20.90 2.07 26.53
CA ALA A 205 -21.65 1.77 25.30
C ALA A 205 -21.33 2.79 24.18
N GLY A 206 -21.32 4.10 24.49
CA GLY A 206 -20.96 5.13 23.51
C GLY A 206 -19.49 5.04 23.09
N ALA A 207 -18.58 4.76 24.04
CA ALA A 207 -17.17 4.55 23.71
C ALA A 207 -16.98 3.30 22.82
N ARG A 208 -17.73 2.22 23.03
CA ARG A 208 -17.69 1.02 22.21
C ARG A 208 -18.09 1.30 20.77
N GLU A 209 -19.16 2.07 20.56
CA GLU A 209 -19.61 2.46 19.23
C GLU A 209 -18.53 3.26 18.49
N GLU A 210 -17.97 4.27 19.16
CA GLU A 210 -16.89 5.11 18.63
C GLU A 210 -15.63 4.30 18.28
N PHE A 211 -15.13 3.46 19.19
CA PHE A 211 -13.96 2.61 18.93
C PHE A 211 -14.22 1.54 17.86
N SER A 212 -15.45 1.07 17.71
CA SER A 212 -15.82 0.16 16.62
C SER A 212 -15.76 0.86 15.26
N ARG A 213 -16.23 2.11 15.18
CA ARG A 213 -16.11 2.94 13.98
C ARG A 213 -14.64 3.21 13.64
N TYR A 214 -13.85 3.66 14.62
CA TYR A 214 -12.41 3.90 14.43
C TYR A 214 -11.67 2.65 13.96
N LEU A 215 -12.02 1.47 14.48
CA LEU A 215 -11.43 0.22 14.04
C LEU A 215 -11.75 -0.08 12.56
N SER A 216 -13.00 0.15 12.14
CA SER A 216 -13.40 -0.03 10.74
C SER A 216 -12.62 0.92 9.82
N ASP A 217 -12.48 2.19 10.21
CA ASP A 217 -11.74 3.19 9.44
C ASP A 217 -10.24 2.84 9.35
N ILE A 218 -9.64 2.38 10.45
CA ILE A 218 -8.23 1.93 10.45
C ILE A 218 -8.03 0.71 9.55
N VAL A 219 -8.95 -0.27 9.56
CA VAL A 219 -8.87 -1.45 8.67
C VAL A 219 -8.96 -1.04 7.20
N PHE A 220 -9.80 -0.04 6.87
CA PHE A 220 -9.86 0.54 5.53
C PHE A 220 -8.54 1.21 5.15
N ILE A 221 -7.99 2.05 6.03
CA ILE A 221 -6.68 2.71 5.84
C ILE A 221 -5.59 1.66 5.59
N ARG A 222 -5.55 0.58 6.40
CA ARG A 222 -4.55 -0.49 6.27
C ARG A 222 -4.61 -1.15 4.90
N THR A 223 -5.81 -1.44 4.42
CA THR A 223 -6.03 -2.06 3.09
C THR A 223 -5.51 -1.16 1.98
N LYS A 224 -5.81 0.15 2.05
CA LYS A 224 -5.30 1.14 1.08
C LYS A 224 -3.78 1.24 1.12
N THR A 225 -3.19 1.37 2.31
CA THR A 225 -1.75 1.43 2.51
C THR A 225 -1.05 0.16 2.02
N GLN A 226 -1.64 -1.01 2.21
CA GLN A 226 -1.08 -2.29 1.72
C GLN A 226 -1.09 -2.37 0.18
N ASN A 227 -2.17 -1.95 -0.46
CA ASN A 227 -2.23 -1.90 -1.92
C ASN A 227 -1.21 -0.90 -2.49
N ALA A 228 -1.10 0.28 -1.88
CA ALA A 228 -0.10 1.28 -2.26
C ALA A 228 1.33 0.72 -2.09
N ALA A 229 1.63 0.09 -0.95
CA ALA A 229 2.93 -0.53 -0.68
C ALA A 229 3.35 -1.54 -1.76
N VAL A 230 2.47 -2.49 -2.08
CA VAL A 230 2.75 -3.51 -3.12
C VAL A 230 3.00 -2.87 -4.47
N SER A 231 2.16 -1.90 -4.85
CA SER A 231 2.27 -1.19 -6.12
C SER A 231 3.56 -0.38 -6.23
N LEU A 232 3.94 0.35 -5.18
CA LEU A 232 5.16 1.15 -5.13
C LEU A 232 6.42 0.28 -5.16
N ILE A 233 6.42 -0.86 -4.45
CA ILE A 233 7.53 -1.82 -4.52
C ILE A 233 7.70 -2.35 -5.94
N ASN A 234 6.60 -2.74 -6.60
CA ASN A 234 6.66 -3.26 -7.96
C ASN A 234 7.09 -2.19 -8.96
N THR A 235 6.61 -0.95 -8.78
CA THR A 235 6.99 0.18 -9.63
C THR A 235 8.46 0.53 -9.43
N SER A 236 8.94 0.64 -8.19
CA SER A 236 10.37 0.88 -7.89
C SER A 236 11.24 -0.20 -8.51
N LYS A 237 10.86 -1.47 -8.34
CA LYS A 237 11.58 -2.59 -8.96
C LYS A 237 11.57 -2.51 -10.48
N TYR A 238 10.44 -2.22 -11.13
CA TYR A 238 10.38 -2.08 -12.59
C TYR A 238 11.36 -1.01 -13.09
N LEU A 239 11.42 0.14 -12.40
CA LEU A 239 12.30 1.26 -12.74
C LEU A 239 13.78 0.97 -12.39
N GLU A 240 14.06 0.12 -11.40
CA GLU A 240 15.41 -0.32 -11.01
C GLU A 240 15.94 -1.54 -11.81
N SER A 241 15.08 -2.51 -12.13
CA SER A 241 15.46 -3.87 -12.53
C SER A 241 15.89 -4.00 -13.98
N ASP A 242 15.61 -2.99 -14.79
CA ASP A 242 16.07 -2.96 -16.16
C ASP A 242 17.48 -2.36 -16.17
N GLY A 243 18.47 -3.22 -15.88
CA GLY A 243 19.87 -3.01 -16.29
C GLY A 243 20.04 -2.83 -17.82
N SER A 244 18.94 -2.87 -18.58
CA SER A 244 18.77 -2.51 -19.98
C SER A 244 18.50 -1.02 -20.22
N TRP A 245 18.13 -0.19 -19.22
CA TRP A 245 17.81 1.24 -19.43
C TRP A 245 19.04 2.13 -19.65
N VAL A 246 20.19 1.70 -19.15
CA VAL A 246 21.42 2.46 -19.23
C VAL A 246 22.15 2.07 -20.49
N ILE A 247 22.19 2.97 -21.48
CA ILE A 247 23.12 2.80 -22.59
C ILE A 247 24.52 2.93 -21.99
N PRO A 248 25.39 1.91 -22.06
CA PRO A 248 26.71 1.98 -21.46
C PRO A 248 27.53 3.10 -22.08
N ALA A 249 28.24 3.88 -21.27
CA ALA A 249 29.15 4.92 -21.77
C ALA A 249 30.26 4.35 -22.70
N THR A 250 30.53 3.05 -22.63
CA THR A 250 31.42 2.34 -23.56
C THR A 250 30.89 2.32 -25.00
N GLU A 251 29.58 2.38 -25.21
CA GLU A 251 29.00 2.49 -26.56
C GLU A 251 29.28 3.87 -27.18
N LEU A 252 29.23 4.95 -26.40
CA LEU A 252 29.63 6.29 -26.87
C LEU A 252 31.09 6.30 -27.33
N LYS A 253 32.00 5.63 -26.61
CA LYS A 253 33.41 5.53 -27.01
C LYS A 253 33.59 4.93 -28.41
N ARG A 254 32.74 3.96 -28.80
CA ARG A 254 32.75 3.41 -30.16
C ARG A 254 32.33 4.47 -31.18
N MET A 255 31.34 5.29 -30.86
CA MET A 255 30.91 6.40 -31.72
C MET A 255 31.98 7.50 -31.83
N GLU A 256 32.72 7.78 -30.75
CA GLU A 256 33.83 8.72 -30.76
C GLU A 256 34.96 8.25 -31.71
N VAL A 257 35.25 6.94 -31.76
CA VAL A 257 36.21 6.39 -32.73
C VAL A 257 35.75 6.61 -34.17
N LEU A 258 34.47 6.39 -34.47
CA LEU A 258 33.92 6.68 -35.81
C LEU A 258 33.96 8.19 -36.13
N ALA A 259 33.67 9.03 -35.14
CA ALA A 259 33.71 10.48 -35.28
C ALA A 259 35.12 11.00 -35.61
N GLU A 260 36.18 10.42 -35.01
CA GLU A 260 37.56 10.77 -35.38
C GLU A 260 37.89 10.36 -36.82
N TYR A 261 37.44 9.19 -37.25
CA TYR A 261 37.58 8.76 -38.65
C TYR A 261 36.90 9.74 -39.63
N TRP A 262 35.68 10.20 -39.32
CA TRP A 262 34.98 11.17 -40.17
C TRP A 262 35.65 12.54 -40.22
N LYS A 263 36.25 12.99 -39.11
CA LYS A 263 37.03 14.25 -39.08
C LYS A 263 38.29 14.16 -39.93
N ASP A 264 38.94 12.99 -39.93
CA ASP A 264 40.21 12.76 -40.61
C ASP A 264 40.05 12.37 -42.10
N ALA A 265 38.81 12.30 -42.61
CA ALA A 265 38.51 11.87 -43.96
C ALA A 265 39.30 12.61 -45.05
N ALA A 266 39.56 13.91 -44.88
CA ALA A 266 40.35 14.70 -45.83
C ALA A 266 41.84 14.30 -45.89
N ASN A 267 42.39 13.76 -44.80
CA ASN A 267 43.77 13.27 -44.77
C ASN A 267 43.86 11.83 -45.27
N LEU A 268 42.82 11.03 -45.02
CA LEU A 268 42.74 9.63 -45.45
C LEU A 268 42.50 9.48 -46.96
N TYR A 269 41.76 10.43 -47.55
CA TYR A 269 41.43 10.46 -48.97
C TYR A 269 41.78 11.86 -49.55
N PRO A 270 43.07 12.14 -49.79
CA PRO A 270 43.51 13.45 -50.24
C PRO A 270 43.14 13.78 -51.70
N SER A 271 42.80 12.76 -52.50
CA SER A 271 42.54 12.91 -53.95
C SER A 271 41.07 13.19 -54.26
N ILE A 272 40.14 12.92 -53.34
CA ILE A 272 38.69 13.11 -53.56
C ILE A 272 38.24 14.54 -53.25
N GLY A 273 37.10 14.96 -53.82
CA GLY A 273 36.53 16.28 -53.62
C GLY A 273 36.41 16.71 -52.15
N ARG A 274 36.86 17.94 -51.84
CA ARG A 274 36.80 18.50 -50.48
C ARG A 274 35.39 18.59 -49.90
N GLU A 275 34.38 18.72 -50.75
CA GLU A 275 32.98 18.79 -50.32
C GLU A 275 32.50 17.46 -49.71
N ILE A 276 33.00 16.33 -50.24
CA ILE A 276 32.69 14.98 -49.76
C ILE A 276 33.28 14.75 -48.37
N THR A 277 34.56 15.05 -48.19
CA THR A 277 35.25 14.90 -46.90
C THR A 277 34.79 15.92 -45.86
N ALA A 278 34.38 17.13 -46.29
CA ALA A 278 33.75 18.10 -45.40
C ALA A 278 32.33 17.67 -44.97
N ALA A 279 31.60 16.94 -45.82
CA ALA A 279 30.26 16.46 -45.49
C ALA A 279 30.27 15.41 -44.37
N THR A 280 31.20 14.45 -44.41
CA THR A 280 31.35 13.46 -43.34
C THR A 280 31.82 14.08 -42.03
N ALA A 281 32.72 15.06 -42.09
CA ALA A 281 33.21 15.74 -40.88
C ALA A 281 32.08 16.40 -40.06
N ARG A 282 30.97 16.82 -40.70
CA ARG A 282 29.79 17.38 -40.02
C ARG A 282 29.05 16.37 -39.14
N TRP A 283 29.26 15.07 -39.33
CA TRP A 283 28.60 14.03 -38.53
C TRP A 283 29.27 13.82 -37.18
N ALA A 284 30.57 14.10 -37.09
CA ALA A 284 31.37 13.85 -35.90
C ALA A 284 30.78 14.39 -34.57
N PRO A 285 30.17 15.59 -34.51
CA PRO A 285 29.54 16.06 -33.27
C PRO A 285 28.19 15.40 -32.94
N LEU A 286 27.51 14.75 -33.91
CA LEU A 286 26.13 14.30 -33.74
C LEU A 286 25.97 13.20 -32.68
N PRO A 287 26.81 12.14 -32.63
CA PRO A 287 26.65 11.12 -31.58
C PRO A 287 26.75 11.69 -30.17
N LYS A 288 27.67 12.65 -29.95
CA LYS A 288 27.82 13.32 -28.67
C LYS A 288 26.61 14.21 -28.33
N ALA A 289 26.01 14.86 -29.34
CA ALA A 289 24.78 15.62 -29.14
C ALA A 289 23.62 14.70 -28.70
N SER A 290 23.39 13.58 -29.38
CA SER A 290 22.37 12.59 -29.00
C SER A 290 22.61 12.01 -27.61
N TRP A 291 23.87 11.75 -27.26
CA TRP A 291 24.24 11.33 -25.91
C TRP A 291 23.89 12.37 -24.84
N ASN A 292 24.18 13.64 -25.10
CA ASN A 292 23.86 14.72 -24.16
C ASN A 292 22.35 14.85 -23.95
N SER A 293 21.54 14.74 -25.01
CA SER A 293 20.08 14.72 -24.89
C SER A 293 19.61 13.54 -24.03
N TYR A 294 20.19 12.35 -24.22
CA TYR A 294 19.89 11.20 -23.37
C TYR A 294 20.26 11.42 -21.89
N LEU A 295 21.42 12.02 -21.62
CA LEU A 295 21.80 12.37 -20.24
C LEU A 295 20.87 13.40 -19.61
N GLU A 296 20.34 14.34 -20.40
CA GLU A 296 19.37 15.33 -19.94
C GLU A 296 18.03 14.67 -19.56
N SER A 297 17.47 13.83 -20.43
CA SER A 297 16.27 13.03 -20.10
C SER A 297 16.50 12.13 -18.88
N GLY A 298 17.69 11.55 -18.74
CA GLY A 298 18.06 10.74 -17.57
C GLY A 298 18.12 11.54 -16.26
N LYS A 299 18.54 12.82 -16.32
CA LYS A 299 18.50 13.72 -15.15
C LYS A 299 17.07 14.04 -14.76
N GLU A 300 16.23 14.42 -15.73
CA GLU A 300 14.81 14.71 -15.47
C GLU A 300 14.08 13.49 -14.88
N PHE A 301 14.32 12.30 -15.44
CA PHE A 301 13.79 11.06 -14.89
C PHE A 301 14.23 10.86 -13.42
N THR A 302 15.51 11.11 -13.12
CA THR A 302 16.04 11.01 -11.75
C THR A 302 15.44 12.05 -10.82
N GLU A 303 15.12 13.25 -11.30
CA GLU A 303 14.44 14.29 -10.51
C GLU A 303 13.00 13.88 -10.17
N VAL A 304 12.28 13.31 -11.15
CA VAL A 304 10.87 12.91 -11.01
C VAL A 304 10.70 11.63 -10.18
N TYR A 305 11.47 10.58 -10.49
CA TYR A 305 11.37 9.26 -9.84
C TYR A 305 12.41 9.01 -8.76
N GLY A 306 13.41 9.87 -8.61
CA GLY A 306 14.41 9.76 -7.55
C GLY A 306 13.82 9.61 -6.15
N PRO A 307 12.79 10.39 -5.75
CA PRO A 307 12.12 10.20 -4.47
C PRO A 307 11.46 8.81 -4.33
N LEU A 308 10.90 8.26 -5.40
CA LEU A 308 10.34 6.90 -5.39
C LEU A 308 11.46 5.87 -5.18
N ILE A 309 12.48 5.91 -6.03
CA ILE A 309 13.57 4.91 -6.05
C ILE A 309 14.36 4.95 -4.73
N LYS A 310 14.58 6.13 -4.16
CA LYS A 310 15.32 6.30 -2.90
C LYS A 310 14.47 6.04 -1.65
N GLY A 311 13.17 5.81 -1.79
CA GLY A 311 12.25 5.65 -0.66
C GLY A 311 11.86 6.96 0.05
N ASP A 312 12.23 8.11 -0.51
CA ASP A 312 11.97 9.45 0.04
C ASP A 312 10.59 10.02 -0.37
N LEU A 313 9.79 9.26 -1.11
CA LEU A 313 8.53 9.72 -1.70
C LEU A 313 7.55 10.35 -0.70
N PHE A 314 7.52 9.85 0.54
CA PHE A 314 6.58 10.29 1.58
C PHE A 314 7.18 11.28 2.57
N LYS A 315 8.27 11.96 2.21
CA LYS A 315 8.85 13.04 3.02
C LYS A 315 7.79 14.09 3.35
N GLY A 316 7.71 14.49 4.62
CA GLY A 316 6.67 15.40 5.13
C GLY A 316 5.28 14.79 5.37
N ILE A 317 5.08 13.48 5.13
CA ILE A 317 3.84 12.78 5.51
C ILE A 317 4.04 12.09 6.86
N ARG A 318 3.56 12.72 7.93
CA ARG A 318 3.84 12.37 9.35
C ARG A 318 3.93 10.88 9.69
N HIS A 319 2.97 10.05 9.28
CA HIS A 319 2.95 8.63 9.66
C HIS A 319 3.83 7.74 8.76
N PHE A 320 4.17 8.20 7.55
CA PHE A 320 4.85 7.39 6.54
C PHE A 320 6.26 7.91 6.20
N GLU A 321 6.64 9.06 6.75
CA GLU A 321 7.95 9.67 6.55
C GLU A 321 9.07 8.75 7.05
N GLY A 322 10.09 8.57 6.20
CA GLY A 322 11.27 7.74 6.48
C GLY A 322 10.98 6.24 6.57
N LYS A 323 9.80 5.78 6.15
CA LYS A 323 9.44 4.36 6.12
C LYS A 323 9.69 3.77 4.75
N ASN A 324 10.26 2.56 4.71
CA ASN A 324 10.31 1.80 3.47
C ASN A 324 8.90 1.41 3.04
N TYR A 325 8.70 1.18 1.75
CA TYR A 325 7.38 0.81 1.22
C TYR A 325 6.82 -0.48 1.84
N ALA A 326 7.69 -1.44 2.17
CA ALA A 326 7.27 -2.67 2.86
C ALA A 326 6.75 -2.44 4.29
N ASP A 327 7.16 -1.34 4.93
CA ASP A 327 6.86 -1.04 6.33
C ASP A 327 5.62 -0.15 6.50
N LEU A 328 5.10 0.46 5.42
CA LEU A 328 3.92 1.34 5.49
C LEU A 328 2.71 0.66 6.15
N PRO A 329 2.36 -0.60 5.81
CA PRO A 329 1.20 -1.26 6.42
C PRO A 329 1.39 -1.53 7.91
N MET A 330 2.63 -1.69 8.36
CA MET A 330 2.96 -1.97 9.77
C MET A 330 2.62 -0.78 10.67
N VAL A 331 2.81 0.46 10.18
CA VAL A 331 2.40 1.67 10.90
C VAL A 331 0.91 1.67 11.23
N VAL A 332 0.09 1.25 10.27
CA VAL A 332 -1.37 1.20 10.45
C VAL A 332 -1.77 0.00 11.32
N LEU A 333 -1.07 -1.13 11.21
CA LEU A 333 -1.30 -2.31 12.03
C LEU A 333 -1.06 -2.04 13.53
N GLU A 334 -0.06 -1.23 13.88
CA GLU A 334 0.18 -0.82 15.27
C GLU A 334 -1.01 -0.02 15.84
N ALA A 335 -1.55 0.91 15.06
CA ALA A 335 -2.74 1.66 15.44
C ALA A 335 -3.97 0.76 15.57
N GLU A 336 -4.15 -0.20 14.64
CA GLU A 336 -5.23 -1.18 14.70
C GLU A 336 -5.16 -2.02 15.97
N THR A 337 -3.98 -2.58 16.28
CA THR A 337 -3.76 -3.38 17.49
C THR A 337 -4.10 -2.56 18.74
N THR A 338 -3.65 -1.31 18.80
CA THR A 338 -3.95 -0.41 19.92
C THR A 338 -5.45 -0.20 20.10
N VAL A 339 -6.18 0.11 19.03
CA VAL A 339 -7.63 0.33 19.08
C VAL A 339 -8.38 -0.95 19.43
N ARG A 340 -7.95 -2.12 18.92
CA ARG A 340 -8.55 -3.42 19.30
C ARG A 340 -8.41 -3.69 20.79
N THR A 341 -7.23 -3.47 21.36
CA THR A 341 -6.99 -3.66 22.79
C THR A 341 -7.89 -2.74 23.62
N VAL A 342 -8.01 -1.46 23.25
CA VAL A 342 -8.89 -0.51 23.94
C VAL A 342 -10.35 -0.93 23.82
N LEU A 343 -10.81 -1.31 22.62
CA LEU A 343 -12.18 -1.77 22.40
C LEU A 343 -12.52 -2.99 23.27
N SER A 344 -11.61 -3.96 23.39
CA SER A 344 -11.80 -5.11 24.29
C SER A 344 -11.97 -4.67 25.75
N ALA A 345 -11.17 -3.72 26.23
CA ALA A 345 -11.30 -3.19 27.59
C ALA A 345 -12.64 -2.46 27.80
N VAL A 346 -13.11 -1.68 26.80
CA VAL A 346 -14.40 -0.98 26.84
C VAL A 346 -15.57 -1.97 26.89
N VAL A 347 -15.50 -3.06 26.11
CA VAL A 347 -16.53 -4.13 26.10
C VAL A 347 -16.64 -4.81 27.46
N GLU A 348 -15.51 -5.08 28.13
CA GLU A 348 -15.55 -5.65 29.49
C GLU A 348 -16.10 -4.65 30.51
N ALA A 349 -15.72 -3.37 30.42
CA ALA A 349 -16.27 -2.31 31.27
C ALA A 349 -17.79 -2.15 31.08
N GLU A 350 -18.31 -2.27 29.85
CA GLU A 350 -19.74 -2.25 29.55
C GLU A 350 -20.47 -3.42 30.22
N LYS A 351 -19.94 -4.65 30.08
CA LYS A 351 -20.52 -5.83 30.73
C LYS A 351 -20.57 -5.70 32.24
N ASP A 352 -19.50 -5.17 32.85
CA ASP A 352 -19.44 -5.00 34.30
C ASP A 352 -20.38 -3.90 34.80
N LEU A 353 -20.57 -2.83 34.03
CA LEU A 353 -21.56 -1.80 34.33
C LEU A 353 -22.99 -2.36 34.25
N GLU A 354 -23.28 -3.18 33.25
CA GLU A 354 -24.59 -3.81 33.09
C GLU A 354 -24.89 -4.82 34.21
N LYS A 355 -23.90 -5.64 34.59
CA LYS A 355 -24.01 -6.52 35.77
C LYS A 355 -24.28 -5.73 37.05
N ARG A 356 -23.60 -4.60 37.25
CA ARG A 356 -23.81 -3.73 38.42
C ARG A 356 -25.20 -3.11 38.42
N LYS A 357 -25.70 -2.61 37.29
CA LYS A 357 -27.07 -2.09 37.15
C LYS A 357 -28.10 -3.16 37.54
N LYS A 358 -28.00 -4.35 36.94
CA LYS A 358 -28.91 -5.45 37.25
C LYS A 358 -28.86 -5.85 38.73
N ALA A 359 -27.67 -5.90 39.33
CA ALA A 359 -27.52 -6.19 40.75
C ALA A 359 -28.17 -5.12 41.65
N LEU A 360 -28.13 -3.85 41.24
CA LEU A 360 -28.82 -2.76 41.94
C LEU A 360 -30.35 -2.87 41.78
N GLU A 361 -30.86 -3.13 40.58
CA GLU A 361 -32.30 -3.33 40.33
C GLU A 361 -32.86 -4.53 41.11
N ASP A 362 -32.14 -5.66 41.10
CA ASP A 362 -32.50 -6.86 41.85
C ASP A 362 -32.49 -6.58 43.36
N ASP A 363 -31.51 -5.82 43.87
CA ASP A 363 -31.43 -5.40 45.26
C ASP A 363 -32.56 -4.45 45.66
N GLU A 364 -32.95 -3.50 44.81
CA GLU A 364 -34.12 -2.63 45.04
C GLU A 364 -35.40 -3.45 45.15
N ARG A 365 -35.62 -4.38 44.22
CA ARG A 365 -36.79 -5.28 44.23
C ARG A 365 -36.84 -6.15 45.48
N LEU A 366 -35.69 -6.71 45.89
CA LEU A 366 -35.58 -7.50 47.11
C LEU A 366 -35.83 -6.64 48.36
N THR A 367 -35.23 -5.44 48.40
CA THR A 367 -35.41 -4.49 49.51
C THR A 367 -36.90 -4.12 49.69
N ALA A 368 -37.65 -3.91 48.61
CA ALA A 368 -39.08 -3.64 48.69
C ALA A 368 -39.86 -4.80 49.33
N LYS A 369 -39.62 -6.03 48.88
CA LYS A 369 -40.25 -7.24 49.46
C LYS A 369 -39.90 -7.44 50.93
N GLU A 370 -38.63 -7.21 51.29
CA GLU A 370 -38.15 -7.31 52.67
C GLU A 370 -38.83 -6.24 53.55
N LYS A 371 -39.01 -5.01 53.07
CA LYS A 371 -39.75 -3.97 53.80
C LYS A 371 -41.21 -4.35 54.02
N ASP A 372 -41.88 -4.89 53.00
CA ASP A 372 -43.27 -5.34 53.11
C ASP A 372 -43.40 -6.49 54.12
N GLU A 373 -42.45 -7.43 54.10
CA GLU A 373 -42.39 -8.54 55.05
C GLU A 373 -42.15 -8.04 56.48
N VAL A 374 -41.20 -7.12 56.69
CA VAL A 374 -40.95 -6.51 58.00
C VAL A 374 -42.19 -5.77 58.51
N ALA A 375 -42.83 -4.94 57.68
CA ALA A 375 -44.05 -4.23 58.05
C ALA A 375 -45.20 -5.17 58.44
N ARG A 376 -45.32 -6.32 57.76
CA ARG A 376 -46.29 -7.36 58.13
C ARG A 376 -45.95 -7.99 59.48
N LEU A 377 -44.69 -8.35 59.72
CA LEU A 377 -44.24 -8.92 61.00
C LEU A 377 -44.45 -7.94 62.16
N GLU A 378 -44.13 -6.66 61.96
CA GLU A 378 -44.37 -5.58 62.94
C GLU A 378 -45.87 -5.40 63.21
N LYS A 379 -46.73 -5.46 62.18
CA LYS A 379 -48.18 -5.36 62.35
C LYS A 379 -48.76 -6.56 63.11
N GLU A 380 -48.32 -7.77 62.79
CA GLU A 380 -48.88 -9.01 63.38
C GLU A 380 -48.34 -9.29 64.78
N TYR A 381 -47.06 -9.02 65.05
CA TYR A 381 -46.38 -9.43 66.28
C TYR A 381 -45.73 -8.29 67.07
N GLY A 382 -45.89 -7.05 66.60
CA GLY A 382 -45.30 -5.89 67.24
C GLY A 382 -45.97 -5.51 68.58
N PRO A 383 -45.45 -4.46 69.22
CA PRO A 383 -45.81 -4.09 70.59
C PRO A 383 -47.30 -3.77 70.77
N GLU A 384 -47.93 -3.15 69.77
CA GLU A 384 -49.35 -2.77 69.86
C GLU A 384 -50.27 -3.99 69.77
N THR A 385 -50.02 -4.91 68.84
CA THR A 385 -50.81 -6.15 68.72
C THR A 385 -50.61 -7.04 69.94
N GLN A 386 -49.38 -7.12 70.47
CA GLN A 386 -49.13 -7.78 71.75
C GLN A 386 -49.96 -7.15 72.88
N ARG A 387 -50.02 -5.83 72.96
CA ARG A 387 -50.79 -5.11 73.99
C ARG A 387 -52.29 -5.35 73.86
N ILE A 388 -52.82 -5.32 72.64
CA ILE A 388 -54.24 -5.60 72.35
C ILE A 388 -54.57 -7.04 72.73
N LEU A 389 -53.76 -8.02 72.31
CA LEU A 389 -53.98 -9.42 72.63
C LEU A 389 -53.89 -9.67 74.14
N TYR A 390 -52.88 -9.11 74.81
CA TYR A 390 -52.75 -9.22 76.26
C TYR A 390 -53.99 -8.70 76.97
N ARG A 391 -54.51 -7.54 76.57
CA ARG A 391 -55.76 -6.99 77.11
C ARG A 391 -56.98 -7.86 76.80
N ALA A 392 -57.09 -8.40 75.59
CA ALA A 392 -58.19 -9.26 75.21
C ALA A 392 -58.20 -10.57 76.03
N VAL A 393 -57.03 -11.18 76.19
CA VAL A 393 -56.83 -12.46 76.88
C VAL A 393 -56.96 -12.30 78.39
N PHE A 394 -56.34 -11.28 78.99
CA PHE A 394 -56.21 -11.19 80.45
C PHE A 394 -57.06 -10.10 81.10
N THR A 395 -57.54 -9.10 80.36
CA THR A 395 -58.30 -7.95 80.93
C THR A 395 -59.78 -7.96 80.55
N ARG A 396 -60.14 -8.32 79.31
CA ARG A 396 -61.55 -8.39 78.87
C ARG A 396 -62.29 -9.67 79.27
N GLY A 397 -61.58 -10.73 79.66
CA GLY A 397 -62.22 -11.95 80.17
C GLY A 397 -62.94 -11.78 81.51
N GLN A 398 -62.85 -10.58 82.13
CA GLN A 398 -63.47 -10.25 83.41
C GLN A 398 -63.18 -11.32 84.47
N TRP A 399 -62.01 -11.95 84.42
CA TRP A 399 -61.65 -13.06 85.31
C TRP A 399 -61.73 -12.63 86.77
N TYR A 400 -61.19 -11.43 87.05
CA TYR A 400 -61.27 -10.81 88.37
C TYR A 400 -62.71 -10.50 88.77
N ASP A 401 -63.54 -9.97 87.87
CA ASP A 401 -64.95 -9.68 88.19
C ASP A 401 -65.76 -10.97 88.39
N LYS A 402 -65.53 -12.00 87.58
CA LYS A 402 -66.13 -13.34 87.72
C LYS A 402 -65.69 -14.00 89.03
N MET A 403 -64.40 -13.99 89.36
CA MET A 403 -63.90 -14.50 90.63
C MET A 403 -64.48 -13.72 91.81
N THR A 404 -64.58 -12.39 91.72
CA THR A 404 -65.20 -11.55 92.76
C THR A 404 -66.67 -11.89 92.93
N ASN A 405 -67.42 -12.06 91.84
CA ASN A 405 -68.83 -12.48 91.87
C ASN A 405 -68.99 -13.90 92.45
N LEU A 406 -68.09 -14.82 92.11
CA LEU A 406 -68.07 -16.17 92.68
C LEU A 406 -67.76 -16.14 94.18
N ILE A 407 -66.81 -15.32 94.64
CA ILE A 407 -66.51 -15.10 96.07
C ILE A 407 -67.74 -14.56 96.80
N LEU A 408 -68.38 -13.51 96.27
CA LEU A 408 -69.58 -12.93 96.87
C LEU A 408 -70.73 -13.94 96.95
N LEU A 409 -70.90 -14.77 95.91
CA LEU A 409 -71.89 -15.84 95.89
C LEU A 409 -71.58 -16.92 96.94
N ILE A 410 -70.32 -17.36 97.03
CA ILE A 410 -69.84 -18.32 98.03
C ILE A 410 -70.08 -17.77 99.45
N GLU A 411 -69.68 -16.53 99.73
CA GLU A 411 -69.88 -15.89 101.03
C GLU A 411 -71.37 -15.78 101.41
N GLN A 412 -72.25 -15.51 100.45
CA GLN A 412 -73.69 -15.40 100.68
C GLN A 412 -74.30 -16.76 101.10
N PHE A 413 -73.85 -17.84 100.48
CA PHE A 413 -74.27 -19.21 100.84
C PHE A 413 -73.67 -19.66 102.19
N GLU A 414 -72.42 -19.28 102.49
CA GLU A 414 -71.78 -19.57 103.79
C GLU A 414 -72.47 -18.81 104.95
N LYS A 415 -72.80 -17.53 104.76
CA LYS A 415 -73.53 -16.70 105.75
C LYS A 415 -74.97 -17.18 106.00
N SER A 416 -75.61 -17.82 105.02
CA SER A 416 -76.98 -18.36 105.13
C SER A 416 -77.03 -19.83 105.57
N GLY A 417 -75.88 -20.46 105.83
CA GLY A 417 -75.79 -21.87 106.26
C GLY A 417 -76.18 -22.91 105.20
N SER A 418 -76.35 -22.49 103.94
CA SER A 418 -76.87 -23.31 102.84
C SER A 418 -75.76 -23.99 102.02
N THR A 419 -74.80 -24.63 102.71
CA THR A 419 -73.55 -25.15 102.11
C THR A 419 -73.70 -26.50 101.40
N ASP A 420 -74.85 -27.18 101.49
CA ASP A 420 -75.13 -28.41 100.71
C ASP A 420 -75.77 -28.13 99.33
N ASN A 421 -76.04 -26.85 99.01
CA ASN A 421 -76.68 -26.43 97.78
C ASN A 421 -75.82 -26.78 96.54
N PRO A 422 -76.38 -27.40 95.48
CA PRO A 422 -75.66 -27.70 94.24
C PRO A 422 -75.01 -26.48 93.58
N ILE A 423 -75.63 -25.30 93.69
CA ILE A 423 -75.10 -24.04 93.13
C ILE A 423 -73.86 -23.58 93.91
N TYR A 424 -73.88 -23.71 95.23
CA TYR A 424 -72.73 -23.40 96.09
C TYR A 424 -71.53 -24.31 95.78
N ARG A 425 -71.76 -25.63 95.65
CA ARG A 425 -70.71 -26.59 95.27
C ARG A 425 -70.11 -26.26 93.90
N LYS A 426 -70.96 -25.96 92.91
CA LYS A 426 -70.52 -25.56 91.57
C LYS A 426 -69.74 -24.24 91.58
N ALA A 427 -70.19 -23.23 92.33
CA ALA A 427 -69.50 -21.95 92.44
C ALA A 427 -68.13 -22.08 93.12
N LYS A 428 -68.00 -22.94 94.14
CA LYS A 428 -66.73 -23.22 94.82
C LYS A 428 -65.75 -23.98 93.94
N GLU A 429 -66.25 -24.93 93.15
CA GLU A 429 -65.46 -25.67 92.17
C GLU A 429 -65.01 -24.77 91.01
N GLU A 430 -65.91 -23.97 90.45
CA GLU A 430 -65.61 -23.00 89.40
C GLU A 430 -64.64 -21.90 89.88
N TYR A 431 -64.81 -21.39 91.11
CA TYR A 431 -63.84 -20.47 91.73
C TYR A 431 -62.46 -21.09 91.87
N ARG A 432 -62.39 -22.34 92.37
CA ARG A 432 -61.13 -23.08 92.50
C ARG A 432 -60.47 -23.32 91.14
N GLU A 433 -61.26 -23.61 90.10
CA GLU A 433 -60.76 -23.71 88.73
C GLU A 433 -60.19 -22.38 88.22
N PHE A 434 -60.81 -21.24 88.51
CA PHE A 434 -60.28 -19.92 88.16
C PHE A 434 -59.02 -19.55 88.96
N GLU A 435 -58.99 -19.88 90.25
CA GLU A 435 -57.87 -19.61 91.17
C GLU A 435 -56.62 -20.42 90.80
N GLU A 436 -56.80 -21.70 90.46
CA GLU A 436 -55.71 -22.60 90.07
C GLU A 436 -55.35 -22.47 88.57
N GLY A 437 -56.02 -21.59 87.81
CA GLY A 437 -55.75 -21.37 86.38
C GLY A 437 -56.20 -22.52 85.47
N ARG A 438 -57.10 -23.38 85.95
CA ARG A 438 -57.60 -24.60 85.28
C ARG A 438 -58.94 -24.40 84.56
N ASN A 439 -59.57 -23.24 84.73
CA ASN A 439 -60.82 -22.93 84.03
C ASN A 439 -60.62 -23.02 82.50
N PRO A 440 -61.54 -23.68 81.75
CA PRO A 440 -61.40 -23.89 80.31
C PRO A 440 -61.11 -22.62 79.51
N ASP A 441 -61.74 -21.49 79.89
CA ASP A 441 -61.54 -20.23 79.21
C ASP A 441 -60.12 -19.69 79.51
N GLN A 442 -59.62 -19.79 80.75
CA GLN A 442 -58.25 -19.33 81.11
C GLN A 442 -57.19 -20.16 80.40
N VAL A 443 -57.41 -21.48 80.29
CA VAL A 443 -56.51 -22.40 79.59
C VAL A 443 -56.48 -22.07 78.09
N ALA A 444 -57.63 -21.81 77.46
CA ALA A 444 -57.71 -21.40 76.06
C ALA A 444 -57.04 -20.03 75.81
N ALA A 445 -57.25 -19.07 76.72
CA ALA A 445 -56.61 -17.76 76.73
C ALA A 445 -55.08 -17.86 76.84
N LYS A 446 -54.58 -18.63 77.81
CA LYS A 446 -53.15 -18.87 78.01
C LYS A 446 -52.54 -19.59 76.81
N LYS A 447 -53.21 -20.60 76.26
CA LYS A 447 -52.78 -21.28 75.03
C LYS A 447 -52.66 -20.32 73.84
N THR A 448 -53.59 -19.37 73.70
CA THR A 448 -53.56 -18.34 72.66
C THR A 448 -52.39 -17.37 72.86
N TRP A 449 -52.14 -16.96 74.10
CA TRP A 449 -51.00 -16.10 74.45
C TRP A 449 -49.65 -16.81 74.24
N ASP A 450 -49.52 -18.05 74.70
CA ASP A 450 -48.31 -18.85 74.54
C ASP A 450 -48.04 -19.12 73.05
N HIS A 451 -49.09 -19.38 72.26
CA HIS A 451 -48.99 -19.50 70.80
C HIS A 451 -48.51 -18.20 70.16
N PHE A 452 -49.06 -17.04 70.56
CA PHE A 452 -48.60 -15.74 70.09
C PHE A 452 -47.13 -15.48 70.48
N GLN A 453 -46.71 -15.77 71.71
CA GLN A 453 -45.33 -15.59 72.15
C GLN A 453 -44.34 -16.51 71.40
N ALA A 454 -44.73 -17.76 71.13
CA ALA A 454 -43.96 -18.67 70.29
C ALA A 454 -43.81 -18.12 68.86
N LYS A 455 -44.92 -17.69 68.25
CA LYS A 455 -44.93 -17.10 66.90
C LYS A 455 -44.18 -15.77 66.83
N LYS A 456 -44.23 -14.96 67.88
CA LYS A 456 -43.46 -13.72 68.02
C LYS A 456 -41.96 -14.00 68.05
N LYS A 457 -41.50 -15.04 68.76
CA LYS A 457 -40.10 -15.45 68.78
C LYS A 457 -39.63 -15.94 67.40
N GLU A 458 -40.47 -16.69 66.69
CA GLU A 458 -40.21 -17.08 65.29
C GLU A 458 -40.14 -15.87 64.37
N ALA A 459 -41.06 -14.91 64.52
CA ALA A 459 -41.09 -13.66 63.76
C ALA A 459 -39.86 -12.78 64.03
N GLN A 460 -39.39 -12.70 65.28
CA GLN A 460 -38.17 -11.97 65.65
C GLN A 460 -36.94 -12.58 64.96
N LYS A 461 -36.82 -13.92 64.98
CA LYS A 461 -35.75 -14.62 64.28
C LYS A 461 -35.78 -14.33 62.78
N ARG A 462 -36.97 -14.34 62.17
CA ARG A 462 -37.15 -14.01 60.76
C ARG A 462 -36.76 -12.56 60.45
N LEU A 463 -37.10 -11.61 61.32
CA LEU A 463 -36.72 -10.20 61.19
C LEU A 463 -35.20 -10.02 61.25
N ASP A 464 -34.52 -10.68 62.19
CA ASP A 464 -33.06 -10.64 62.31
C ASP A 464 -32.36 -11.26 61.08
N GLU A 465 -32.89 -12.36 60.56
CA GLU A 465 -32.41 -13.00 59.32
C GLU A 465 -32.54 -12.06 58.11
N ILE A 466 -33.69 -11.38 57.96
CA ILE A 466 -33.92 -10.39 56.89
C ILE A 466 -32.92 -9.24 57.03
N ALA A 467 -32.76 -8.67 58.22
CA ALA A 467 -31.84 -7.56 58.46
C ALA A 467 -30.37 -7.94 58.17
N ALA A 468 -29.94 -9.14 58.58
CA ALA A 468 -28.59 -9.63 58.33
C ALA A 468 -28.33 -9.89 56.82
N ALA A 469 -29.27 -10.55 56.14
CA ALA A 469 -29.17 -10.81 54.70
C ALA A 469 -29.16 -9.49 53.89
N HIS A 470 -30.04 -8.55 54.25
CA HIS A 470 -30.10 -7.21 53.67
C HIS A 470 -28.79 -6.45 53.85
N ALA A 471 -28.25 -6.42 55.08
CA ALA A 471 -27.00 -5.72 55.39
C ALA A 471 -25.82 -6.28 54.59
N LYS A 472 -25.67 -7.62 54.55
CA LYS A 472 -24.62 -8.29 53.76
C LYS A 472 -24.71 -7.93 52.28
N ARG A 473 -25.92 -7.92 51.70
CA ARG A 473 -26.15 -7.59 50.29
C ARG A 473 -25.83 -6.13 49.98
N LYS A 474 -26.30 -5.18 50.82
CA LYS A 474 -26.02 -3.74 50.65
C LYS A 474 -24.54 -3.42 50.76
N VAL A 475 -23.83 -4.00 51.74
CA VAL A 475 -22.37 -3.84 51.88
C VAL A 475 -21.63 -4.40 50.67
N GLY A 476 -22.05 -5.56 50.15
CA GLY A 476 -21.48 -6.14 48.92
C GLY A 476 -21.63 -5.26 47.68
N LEU A 477 -22.62 -4.36 47.66
CA LEU A 477 -22.87 -3.38 46.59
C LEU A 477 -22.31 -1.98 46.90
N GLY A 478 -21.63 -1.79 48.04
CA GLY A 478 -21.13 -0.48 48.49
C GLY A 478 -22.22 0.49 48.96
N LEU A 479 -23.42 -0.02 49.24
CA LEU A 479 -24.58 0.75 49.71
C LEU A 479 -24.72 0.67 51.24
N LYS A 480 -25.38 1.66 51.84
CA LYS A 480 -25.74 1.62 53.27
C LYS A 480 -27.01 0.78 53.48
N PRO A 481 -27.04 -0.14 54.47
CA PRO A 481 -28.26 -0.87 54.84
C PRO A 481 -29.36 0.08 55.31
N VAL A 482 -30.60 -0.16 54.86
CA VAL A 482 -31.76 0.66 55.23
C VAL A 482 -32.76 -0.09 56.12
N ILE A 483 -32.72 -1.42 56.12
CA ILE A 483 -33.45 -2.25 57.09
C ILE A 483 -32.48 -2.54 58.23
N VAL A 484 -32.79 -2.00 59.41
CA VAL A 484 -32.02 -2.20 60.64
C VAL A 484 -32.90 -3.03 61.57
N GLY A 485 -32.36 -4.13 62.12
CA GLY A 485 -33.11 -5.01 63.01
C GLY A 485 -33.79 -4.23 64.14
N GLY A 486 -35.03 -4.63 64.46
CA GLY A 486 -35.90 -4.02 65.48
C GLY A 486 -36.40 -5.09 66.45
N LYS A 487 -37.02 -4.67 67.56
CA LYS A 487 -37.68 -5.57 68.50
C LYS A 487 -39.18 -5.60 68.22
N LEU A 488 -39.70 -6.77 67.86
CA LEU A 488 -41.14 -7.04 67.85
C LEU A 488 -41.69 -7.05 69.27
#